data_AF-A0A6S7I8T5-F1
#
_entry.id   AF-A0A6S7I8T5-F1
#
_cell.length_a   1.000
_cell.length_b   1.000
_cell.length_c   1.000
_cell.angle_alpha   90.00
_cell.angle_beta   90.00
_cell.angle_gamma   90.00
#
_symmetry.space_group_name_H-M   'P 1'
#
loop_
_entity.id
_entity.type
_entity.pdbx_description
1 polymer ?
#
loop_
_entity_poly.entity_id
_entity_poly.type
_entity_poly.pdbx_seq_one_letter_code
_entity_poly.pdbx_strand_id
1 'polypeptide(L)' 'MTAFLPSNLLALFAPRDAIPYLPPMDKLGHQKKPWPYVGVSNLLAMFEDPSETPPPTRAENRIEKTERK' A
#
# COMPACT_ATOMS: atom_id res chain seq x y z
N MET A 1 -35.85 -5.24 9.30
CA MET A 1 -36.63 -5.91 10.36
C MET A 1 -37.66 -4.98 11.03
N THR A 2 -38.25 -4.01 10.31
CA THR A 2 -39.31 -3.09 10.82
C THR A 2 -40.52 -2.99 9.87
N ALA A 3 -40.54 -3.80 8.80
CA ALA A 3 -41.42 -3.60 7.64
C ALA A 3 -42.92 -3.87 7.88
N PHE A 4 -43.29 -4.60 8.94
CA PHE A 4 -44.68 -4.98 9.21
C PHE A 4 -45.12 -4.68 10.65
N LEU A 5 -44.58 -3.60 11.23
CA LEU A 5 -45.00 -3.15 12.55
C LEU A 5 -46.31 -2.35 12.47
N PRO A 6 -47.19 -2.47 13.48
CA PRO A 6 -48.32 -1.56 13.65
C PRO A 6 -47.87 -0.09 13.71
N SER A 7 -48.73 0.84 13.29
CA SER A 7 -48.39 2.26 13.09
C SER A 7 -47.81 2.94 14.33
N ASN A 8 -48.30 2.60 15.53
CA ASN A 8 -47.81 3.11 16.81
C ASN A 8 -46.35 2.72 17.09
N LEU A 9 -45.93 1.52 16.66
CA LEU A 9 -44.56 1.04 16.80
C LEU A 9 -43.67 1.50 15.64
N LEU A 10 -44.23 1.62 14.43
CA LEU A 10 -43.53 2.14 13.26
C LEU A 10 -43.09 3.59 13.46
N ALA A 11 -43.91 4.41 14.12
CA ALA A 11 -43.61 5.81 14.43
C ALA A 11 -42.32 6.00 15.26
N LEU A 12 -41.90 5.00 16.04
CA LEU A 12 -40.66 5.04 16.82
C LEU A 12 -39.40 5.01 15.94
N PHE A 13 -39.53 4.62 14.68
CA PHE A 13 -38.44 4.57 13.69
C PHE A 13 -38.46 5.79 12.77
N ALA A 14 -39.11 6.89 13.17
CA ALA A 14 -39.06 8.14 12.44
C ALA A 14 -37.60 8.62 12.29
N PRO A 15 -37.23 9.17 11.12
CA PRO A 15 -35.90 9.73 10.92
C PRO A 15 -35.67 10.89 11.89
N ARG A 16 -34.41 11.09 12.29
CA ARG A 16 -34.00 12.30 12.99
C ARG A 16 -33.96 13.49 12.03
N ASP A 17 -33.90 14.69 12.59
CA ASP A 17 -33.58 15.89 11.84
C ASP A 17 -32.28 15.70 11.04
N ALA A 18 -32.24 16.32 9.86
CA ALA A 18 -31.06 16.26 9.00
C ALA A 18 -29.85 16.85 9.72
N ILE A 19 -28.71 16.16 9.59
CA ILE A 19 -27.45 16.61 10.21
C ILE A 19 -26.99 17.89 9.50
N PRO A 20 -26.53 18.92 10.24
CA PRO A 20 -25.93 20.11 9.64
C PRO A 20 -24.77 19.74 8.72
N TYR A 21 -24.72 20.37 7.55
CA TYR A 21 -23.62 20.15 6.61
C TYR A 21 -22.30 20.63 7.21
N LEU A 22 -21.28 19.78 7.13
CA LEU A 22 -19.89 20.15 7.36
C LEU A 22 -19.09 19.87 6.08
N PRO A 23 -18.20 20.78 5.67
CA PRO A 23 -17.36 20.53 4.52
C PRO A 23 -16.39 19.37 4.80
N PRO A 24 -15.97 18.62 3.76
CA PRO A 24 -14.93 17.61 3.91
C PRO A 24 -13.66 18.21 4.52
N MET A 25 -13.05 17.48 5.46
CA MET A 25 -11.84 17.94 6.16
C MET A 25 -10.63 18.10 5.23
N ASP A 26 -10.57 17.31 4.16
CA ASP A 26 -9.47 17.31 3.21
C ASP A 26 -10.00 17.32 1.77
N LYS A 27 -9.15 17.74 0.84
CA LYS A 27 -9.45 17.79 -0.60
C LYS A 27 -9.60 16.38 -1.15
N LEU A 28 -10.35 16.25 -2.26
CA LEU A 28 -10.40 14.99 -3.00
C LEU A 28 -9.00 14.61 -3.50
N GLY A 29 -8.72 13.31 -3.68
CA GLY A 29 -7.38 12.82 -4.04
C GLY A 29 -6.76 13.52 -5.26
N HIS A 30 -7.55 13.83 -6.28
CA HIS A 30 -7.10 14.56 -7.48
C HIS A 30 -6.92 16.08 -7.28
N GLN A 31 -7.45 16.64 -6.19
CA GLN A 31 -7.27 18.04 -5.78
C GLN A 31 -6.15 18.20 -4.74
N LYS A 32 -5.65 17.09 -4.19
CA LYS A 32 -4.49 17.12 -3.31
C LYS A 32 -3.25 17.42 -4.14
N LYS A 33 -2.31 18.18 -3.55
CA LYS A 33 -0.98 18.32 -4.14
C LYS A 33 -0.33 16.94 -4.15
N PRO A 34 0.14 16.43 -5.31
CA PRO A 34 0.78 15.13 -5.35
C PRO A 34 2.06 15.17 -4.50
N TRP A 35 2.31 14.09 -3.76
CA TRP A 35 3.61 13.88 -3.15
C TRP A 35 4.67 13.79 -4.26
N PRO A 36 5.86 14.40 -4.08
CA PRO A 36 6.91 14.36 -5.09
C PRO A 36 7.62 13.00 -5.03
N TYR A 37 6.92 11.93 -5.42
CA TYR A 37 7.58 10.66 -5.67
C TYR A 37 8.55 10.85 -6.85
N VAL A 38 9.83 10.64 -6.58
CA VAL A 38 10.90 10.69 -7.57
C VAL A 38 11.38 9.28 -7.88
N GLY A 39 11.92 9.08 -9.08
CA GLY A 39 12.53 7.81 -9.46
C GLY A 39 13.82 7.52 -8.70
N VAL A 40 14.40 6.34 -8.92
CA VAL A 40 15.62 5.88 -8.26
C VAL A 40 16.91 6.32 -8.98
N SER A 41 16.83 7.13 -10.05
CA SER A 41 17.99 7.52 -10.88
C SER A 41 19.14 8.11 -10.06
N ASN A 42 18.82 8.92 -9.05
CA ASN A 42 19.82 9.54 -8.17
C ASN A 42 20.55 8.54 -7.26
N LEU A 43 20.00 7.34 -7.10
CA LEU A 43 20.57 6.27 -6.28
C LEU A 43 21.43 5.32 -7.11
N LEU A 44 21.36 5.37 -8.45
CA LEU A 44 22.13 4.47 -9.32
C LEU A 44 23.64 4.73 -9.27
N ALA A 45 24.08 5.89 -8.78
CA ALA A 45 25.50 6.16 -8.55
C ALA A 45 26.08 5.47 -7.32
N MET A 46 25.23 4.85 -6.48
CA MET A 46 25.65 4.19 -5.23
C MET A 46 25.82 2.68 -5.38
N PHE A 47 25.82 2.15 -6.60
CA PHE A 47 26.21 0.76 -6.83
C PHE A 47 27.72 0.57 -6.69
N GLU A 48 28.13 -0.65 -6.34
CA GLU A 48 29.55 -1.02 -6.23
C GLU A 48 30.27 -0.80 -7.55
N ASP A 49 31.51 -0.31 -7.49
CA ASP A 49 32.37 -0.22 -8.67
C ASP A 49 32.65 -1.65 -9.17
N PRO A 50 32.42 -1.95 -10.46
CA PRO A 50 32.81 -3.22 -11.06
C PRO A 50 34.29 -3.59 -10.82
N SER A 51 35.18 -2.62 -10.57
CA SER A 51 36.58 -2.90 -10.20
C SER A 51 36.76 -3.37 -8.76
N GLU A 52 35.88 -2.97 -7.85
CA GLU A 52 35.91 -3.34 -6.42
C GLU A 52 35.11 -4.61 -6.14
N THR A 53 34.34 -5.09 -7.13
CA THR A 53 33.54 -6.30 -6.98
C THR A 53 34.45 -7.52 -7.07
N PRO A 54 34.61 -8.33 -6.00
CA PRO A 54 35.44 -9.53 -6.08
C PRO A 54 34.87 -10.51 -7.11
N PRO A 55 35.73 -11.33 -7.75
CA PRO A 55 35.26 -12.36 -8.66
C PRO A 55 34.25 -13.26 -7.94
N PRO A 56 33.18 -13.71 -8.63
CA PRO A 56 32.16 -14.52 -8.00
C PRO A 56 32.80 -15.75 -7.37
N THR A 57 32.51 -15.98 -6.08
CA THR A 57 33.00 -17.16 -5.37
C THR A 57 32.51 -18.40 -6.10
N ARG A 58 33.44 -19.22 -6.63
CA ARG A 58 33.09 -20.47 -7.30
C ARG A 58 32.41 -21.40 -6.31
N ALA A 59 31.11 -21.62 -6.50
CA ALA A 59 30.39 -22.67 -5.80
C ALA A 59 30.84 -24.04 -6.32
N GLU A 60 30.85 -25.03 -5.44
CA GLU A 60 31.22 -26.40 -5.80
C GLU A 60 30.20 -27.02 -6.76
N ASN A 61 30.68 -27.65 -7.82
CA ASN A 61 29.84 -28.37 -8.76
C ASN A 61 29.45 -29.76 -8.24
N ARG A 62 28.38 -30.35 -8.79
CA ARG A 62 27.90 -31.69 -8.40
C ARG A 62 28.96 -32.79 -8.58
N ILE A 63 29.85 -32.65 -9.57
CA ILE A 63 30.96 -33.56 -9.84
C ILE A 63 32.01 -33.46 -8.72
N GLU A 64 32.46 -32.24 -8.42
CA GLU A 64 33.41 -31.95 -7.34
C GLU A 64 32.91 -32.46 -5.98
N LYS A 65 31.59 -32.34 -5.73
CA LYS A 65 30.93 -32.86 -4.52
C LYS A 65 30.93 -34.39 -4.44
N THR A 66 30.90 -35.06 -5.58
CA THR A 66 30.91 -36.52 -5.65
C THR A 66 32.33 -37.05 -5.45
N GLU A 67 33.36 -36.36 -5.95
CA GLU A 67 34.78 -36.71 -5.78
C GLU A 67 35.29 -36.52 -4.34
N ARG A 68 34.68 -35.61 -3.57
CA ARG A 68 35.01 -35.42 -2.15
C ARG A 68 34.50 -36.56 -1.24
N LYS A 69 33.40 -37.22 -1.63
CA LYS A 69 32.66 -38.16 -0.77
C LYS A 69 33.19 -39.59 -0.92
#